data_AF-A0A9Q1LTN7-F1
#
_entry.id   AF-A0A9Q1LTN7-F1
#
_cell.length_a   1.000
_cell.length_b   1.000
_cell.length_c   1.000
_cell.angle_alpha   90.00
_cell.angle_beta   90.00
_cell.angle_gamma   90.00
#
_symmetry.space_group_name_H-M   'P 1'
#
loop_
_entity.id
_entity.type
_entity.pdbx_description
1 polymer ?
#
loop_
_entity_poly.entity_id
_entity_poly.type
_entity_poly.pdbx_seq_one_letter_code
_entity_poly.pdbx_strand_id
1 'polypeptide(L)'
;MSLLVMSKNDKRIMAIETGTTSANTAPAVTPTTRTAVPPAEKPAKFTGANFKGWQQRMFFWLTTLGMQKFTNEDPPVPAADMPDNQQFMVTEAWKQADFLCKGYILSALEDDLYNVYKV
;
A
#
# COMPACT_ATOMS: atom_id res chain seq x y z
N MET A 1 -6.94 -1.98 -7.73
CA MET A 1 -5.98 -0.91 -7.43
C MET A 1 -4.74 -1.51 -6.78
N SER A 2 -3.62 -1.56 -7.49
CA SER A 2 -2.34 -1.97 -6.89
C SER A 2 -1.55 -0.71 -6.49
N LEU A 3 -0.68 -0.78 -5.47
CA LEU A 3 0.26 0.30 -5.16
C LEU A 3 1.09 0.69 -6.41
N LEU A 4 1.34 -0.29 -7.28
CA LEU A 4 1.94 -0.10 -8.60
C LEU A 4 1.09 0.76 -9.54
N VAL A 5 -0.25 0.64 -9.52
CA VAL A 5 -1.16 1.49 -10.32
C VAL A 5 -1.12 2.93 -9.81
N MET A 6 -1.08 3.13 -8.50
CA MET A 6 -0.89 4.48 -7.93
C MET A 6 0.47 5.08 -8.32
N SER A 7 1.53 4.26 -8.34
CA SER A 7 2.87 4.66 -8.78
C SER A 7 2.97 4.93 -10.29
N LYS A 8 2.14 4.29 -11.13
CA LYS A 8 2.23 4.34 -12.59
C LYS A 8 1.29 5.38 -13.21
N ASN A 9 0.35 5.93 -12.44
CA ASN A 9 -0.60 6.97 -12.88
C ASN A 9 -0.05 8.42 -12.75
N ASP A 10 1.28 8.59 -12.72
CA ASP A 10 1.92 9.80 -12.19
C ASP A 10 2.38 10.80 -13.26
N LYS A 11 1.44 11.65 -13.70
CA LYS A 11 1.75 13.05 -14.08
C LYS A 11 1.08 14.06 -13.13
N ARG A 12 0.30 13.57 -12.15
CA ARG A 12 -0.54 14.38 -11.25
C ARG A 12 -0.07 14.36 -9.79
N ILE A 13 0.65 13.33 -9.33
CA ILE A 13 1.20 13.28 -7.97
C ILE A 13 2.44 14.19 -7.90
N MET A 14 3.20 14.30 -9.00
CA MET A 14 4.31 15.25 -9.16
C MET A 14 3.88 16.72 -9.26
N ALA A 15 2.61 17.02 -9.59
CA ALA A 15 2.14 18.41 -9.78
C ALA A 15 1.89 19.16 -8.46
N ILE A 16 1.83 18.44 -7.33
CA ILE A 16 1.58 19.01 -6.00
C ILE A 16 2.90 19.32 -5.25
N GLU A 17 4.06 19.13 -5.89
CA GLU A 17 5.39 19.39 -5.31
C GLU A 17 5.90 20.84 -5.47
N THR A 18 5.09 21.78 -5.95
CA THR A 18 5.54 23.18 -6.05
C THR A 18 5.28 23.96 -4.75
N GLY A 19 6.30 24.01 -3.90
CA GLY A 19 6.36 24.90 -2.73
C GLY A 19 7.67 24.82 -1.96
N THR A 20 8.79 25.23 -2.57
CA THR A 20 10.10 25.38 -1.92
C THR A 20 10.11 26.53 -0.92
N THR A 21 10.63 26.33 0.32
CA THR A 21 11.66 27.16 0.97
C THR A 21 12.27 26.46 2.20
N SER A 22 13.58 26.62 2.32
CA SER A 22 14.59 25.92 3.12
C SER A 22 14.75 26.41 4.57
N ALA A 23 15.19 25.52 5.48
CA ALA A 23 16.12 25.87 6.55
C ALA A 23 16.97 24.64 6.99
N ASN A 24 18.29 24.77 6.95
CA ASN A 24 19.29 23.79 7.38
C ASN A 24 19.52 23.86 8.91
N THR A 25 19.84 22.74 9.58
CA THR A 25 20.79 22.66 10.73
C THR A 25 21.29 21.21 10.98
N ALA A 26 22.63 21.07 10.97
CA ALA A 26 23.60 20.07 11.50
C ALA A 26 23.24 18.57 11.75
N PRO A 27 24.16 17.61 11.47
CA PRO A 27 24.00 16.21 11.86
C PRO A 27 24.60 15.96 13.26
N ALA A 28 23.79 15.48 14.20
CA ALA A 28 24.27 14.89 15.46
C ALA A 28 24.19 13.36 15.34
N VAL A 29 25.34 12.69 15.42
CA VAL A 29 25.44 11.23 15.45
C VAL A 29 25.03 10.72 16.84
N THR A 30 23.96 9.93 16.91
CA THR A 30 23.55 9.21 18.13
C THR A 30 23.46 7.70 17.85
N PRO A 31 23.79 6.85 18.83
CA PRO A 31 24.01 5.43 18.63
C PRO A 31 22.70 4.67 18.35
N THR A 32 22.77 3.69 17.46
CA THR A 32 21.67 2.79 17.08
C THR A 32 21.24 1.94 18.27
N THR A 33 20.27 2.42 19.04
CA THR A 33 19.43 1.56 19.88
C THR A 33 18.56 0.74 18.93
N ARG A 34 18.57 -0.60 19.06
CA ARG A 34 17.60 -1.45 18.35
C ARG A 34 16.21 -1.09 18.85
N THR A 35 15.54 -0.20 18.14
CA THR A 35 14.13 0.11 18.34
C THR A 35 13.37 -1.18 18.07
N ALA A 36 12.74 -1.73 19.11
CA ALA A 36 11.67 -2.70 18.94
C ALA A 36 10.68 -2.08 17.94
N VAL A 37 10.49 -2.75 16.81
CA VAL A 37 9.58 -2.25 15.77
C VAL A 37 8.21 -2.08 16.45
N PRO A 38 7.67 -0.85 16.53
CA PRO A 38 6.36 -0.67 17.12
C PRO A 38 5.35 -1.56 16.39
N PRO A 39 4.29 -2.02 17.06
CA PRO A 39 3.19 -2.70 16.39
C PRO A 39 2.85 -1.92 15.12
N ALA A 40 2.60 -2.61 14.01
CA ALA A 40 2.31 -1.95 12.76
C ALA A 40 0.95 -1.23 12.89
N GLU A 41 1.01 0.00 13.38
CA GLU A 41 -0.10 0.92 13.43
C GLU A 41 -0.49 1.25 11.99
N LYS A 42 -1.79 1.47 11.79
CA LYS A 42 -2.33 1.85 10.48
C LYS A 42 -1.56 3.09 9.99
N PRO A 43 -1.08 3.11 8.73
CA PRO A 43 -0.38 4.27 8.20
C PRO A 43 -1.30 5.50 8.21
N ALA A 44 -0.70 6.67 8.42
CA ALA A 44 -1.42 7.94 8.30
C ALA A 44 -2.09 8.06 6.93
N LYS A 45 -3.16 8.86 6.86
CA LYS A 45 -3.83 9.16 5.59
C LYS A 45 -2.82 9.80 4.62
N PHE A 46 -2.83 9.34 3.37
CA PHE A 46 -2.07 9.93 2.28
C PHE A 46 -2.77 11.19 1.81
N THR A 47 -2.06 12.32 1.88
CA THR A 47 -2.56 13.63 1.45
C THR A 47 -2.04 14.04 0.07
N GLY A 48 -1.33 13.14 -0.63
CA GLY A 48 -0.70 13.42 -1.92
C GLY A 48 0.79 13.76 -1.85
N ALA A 49 1.32 14.07 -0.66
CA ALA A 49 2.74 14.39 -0.46
C ALA A 49 3.54 13.17 0.05
N ASN A 50 4.85 13.15 -0.22
CA ASN A 50 5.78 12.12 0.26
C ASN A 50 5.38 10.68 -0.09
N PHE A 51 4.91 10.45 -1.32
CA PHE A 51 4.38 9.17 -1.78
C PHE A 51 5.28 7.98 -1.45
N LYS A 52 6.60 8.09 -1.68
CA LYS A 52 7.55 6.99 -1.39
C LYS A 52 7.55 6.58 0.08
N GLY A 53 7.54 7.56 0.99
CA GLY A 53 7.52 7.30 2.43
C GLY A 53 6.19 6.71 2.87
N TRP A 54 5.07 7.21 2.33
CA TRP A 54 3.75 6.66 2.59
C TRP A 54 3.59 5.25 2.05
N GLN A 55 4.02 5.01 0.81
CA GLN A 55 3.99 3.72 0.13
C GLN A 55 4.75 2.66 0.92
N GLN A 56 5.94 2.98 1.44
CA GLN A 56 6.73 2.06 2.25
C GLN A 56 6.03 1.71 3.57
N ARG A 57 5.42 2.70 4.24
CA ARG A 57 4.62 2.46 5.46
C ARG A 57 3.38 1.61 5.19
N MET A 58 2.70 1.88 4.08
CA MET A 58 1.56 1.09 3.62
C MET A 58 1.96 -0.36 3.31
N PHE A 59 3.07 -0.55 2.60
CA PHE A 59 3.59 -1.89 2.28
C PHE A 59 3.95 -2.68 3.55
N PHE A 60 4.64 -2.04 4.50
CA PHE A 60 4.97 -2.67 5.78
C PHE A 60 3.72 -3.07 6.57
N TRP A 61 2.71 -2.20 6.62
CA TRP A 61 1.46 -2.48 7.29
C TRP A 61 0.70 -3.65 6.64
N LEU A 62 0.56 -3.67 5.30
CA LEU A 62 -0.06 -4.79 4.58
C LEU A 62 0.71 -6.11 4.77
N THR A 63 2.03 -6.04 4.95
CA THR A 63 2.86 -7.22 5.26
C THR A 63 2.50 -7.80 6.63
N THR A 64 2.30 -6.96 7.65
CA THR A 64 1.85 -7.43 8.97
C THR A 64 0.46 -8.05 8.97
N LEU A 65 -0.39 -7.66 8.01
CA LEU A 65 -1.71 -8.26 7.79
C LEU A 65 -1.67 -9.53 6.92
N GLY A 66 -0.51 -9.94 6.43
CA GLY A 66 -0.38 -11.08 5.50
C GLY A 66 -0.94 -10.82 4.10
N MET A 67 -1.16 -9.54 3.75
CA MET A 67 -1.81 -9.11 2.51
C MET A 67 -0.84 -8.60 1.44
N GLN A 68 0.46 -8.58 1.73
CA GLN A 68 1.52 -8.19 0.79
C GLN A 68 1.36 -8.82 -0.60
N LYS A 69 1.09 -10.12 -0.67
CA LYS A 69 1.01 -10.87 -1.94
C LYS A 69 -0.03 -10.31 -2.90
N PHE A 70 -1.17 -9.85 -2.40
CA PHE A 70 -2.24 -9.27 -3.21
C PHE A 70 -1.92 -7.89 -3.79
N THR A 71 -0.80 -7.26 -3.41
CA THR A 71 -0.39 -5.98 -3.98
C THR A 71 0.41 -6.11 -5.28
N ASN A 72 1.03 -7.26 -5.55
CA ASN A 72 1.95 -7.44 -6.69
C ASN A 72 1.77 -8.75 -7.47
N GLU A 73 1.06 -9.74 -6.91
CA GLU A 73 0.93 -11.07 -7.50
C GLU A 73 -0.38 -11.22 -8.27
N ASP A 74 -0.36 -12.00 -9.35
CA ASP A 74 -1.54 -12.33 -10.14
C ASP A 74 -2.43 -13.35 -9.41
N PRO A 75 -3.74 -13.41 -9.76
CA PRO A 75 -4.62 -14.44 -9.22
C PRO A 75 -4.05 -15.85 -9.42
N PRO A 76 -4.16 -16.73 -8.42
CA PRO A 76 -3.66 -18.09 -8.50
C PRO A 76 -4.40 -18.81 -9.63
N VAL A 77 -3.65 -19.46 -10.50
CA VAL A 77 -4.20 -20.35 -11.52
C VAL A 77 -4.48 -21.69 -10.83
N PRO A 78 -5.74 -22.14 -10.73
CA PRO A 78 -6.05 -23.42 -10.12
C PRO A 78 -5.41 -24.56 -10.92
N ALA A 79 -4.96 -25.61 -10.23
CA ALA A 79 -4.39 -26.78 -10.88
C ALA A 79 -5.48 -27.54 -11.66
N ALA A 80 -5.15 -28.06 -12.85
CA ALA A 80 -6.13 -28.68 -13.75
C ALA A 80 -6.74 -29.98 -13.19
N ASP A 81 -6.06 -30.64 -12.25
CA ASP A 81 -6.49 -31.84 -11.55
C ASP A 81 -7.26 -31.56 -10.25
N MET A 82 -7.34 -30.29 -9.84
CA MET A 82 -8.09 -29.88 -8.66
C MET A 82 -9.60 -29.99 -8.91
N PRO A 83 -10.41 -30.52 -7.97
CA PRO A 83 -11.85 -30.58 -8.14
C PRO A 83 -12.48 -29.18 -8.18
N ASP A 84 -13.52 -28.99 -9.00
CA ASP A 84 -14.16 -27.69 -9.29
C ASP A 84 -14.53 -26.89 -8.03
N ASN A 85 -14.99 -27.56 -6.97
CA ASN A 85 -15.34 -26.92 -5.72
C ASN A 85 -14.12 -26.30 -5.01
N GLN A 86 -12.95 -26.95 -5.11
CA GLN A 86 -11.70 -26.41 -4.56
C GLN A 86 -11.16 -25.28 -5.44
N GLN A 87 -11.25 -25.39 -6.76
CA GLN A 87 -10.88 -24.30 -7.67
C GLN A 87 -11.70 -23.04 -7.41
N PHE A 88 -13.00 -23.21 -7.20
CA PHE A 88 -13.92 -22.13 -6.82
C PHE A 88 -13.51 -21.50 -5.48
N MET A 89 -13.27 -22.30 -4.44
CA MET A 89 -12.85 -21.79 -3.13
C MET A 89 -11.54 -20.99 -3.20
N VAL A 90 -10.53 -21.46 -3.93
CA VAL A 90 -9.26 -20.76 -4.11
C VAL A 90 -9.47 -19.40 -4.80
N THR A 91 -10.30 -19.40 -5.85
CA THR A 91 -10.62 -18.19 -6.62
C THR A 91 -11.38 -17.16 -5.76
N GLU A 92 -12.39 -17.60 -5.02
CA GLU A 92 -13.19 -16.70 -4.17
C GLU A 92 -12.41 -16.18 -2.97
N ALA A 93 -11.60 -17.04 -2.33
CA ALA A 93 -10.72 -16.61 -1.24
C ALA A 93 -9.71 -15.56 -1.72
N TRP A 94 -9.16 -15.73 -2.93
CA TRP A 94 -8.28 -14.73 -3.53
C TRP A 94 -9.01 -13.42 -3.80
N LYS A 95 -10.18 -13.45 -4.45
CA LYS A 95 -10.99 -12.25 -4.73
C LYS A 95 -11.33 -11.49 -3.46
N GLN A 96 -11.73 -12.20 -2.40
CA GLN A 96 -12.07 -11.58 -1.13
C GLN A 96 -10.86 -10.90 -0.49
N ALA A 97 -9.71 -11.57 -0.51
CA ALA A 97 -8.48 -11.00 0.05
C ALA A 97 -7.92 -9.84 -0.78
N ASP A 98 -8.03 -9.91 -2.11
CA ASP A 98 -7.70 -8.82 -3.03
C ASP A 98 -8.63 -7.60 -2.81
N PHE A 99 -9.93 -7.83 -2.64
CA PHE A 99 -10.90 -6.78 -2.29
C PHE A 99 -10.54 -6.10 -0.97
N LEU A 100 -10.23 -6.88 0.08
CA LEU A 100 -9.82 -6.34 1.37
C LEU A 100 -8.52 -5.54 1.27
N CYS A 101 -7.51 -6.06 0.57
CA CYS A 101 -6.23 -5.38 0.36
C CYS A 101 -6.43 -4.01 -0.32
N LYS A 102 -7.26 -3.96 -1.38
CA LYS A 102 -7.63 -2.72 -2.06
C LYS A 102 -8.37 -1.76 -1.13
N GLY A 103 -9.32 -2.27 -0.35
CA GLY A 103 -10.06 -1.50 0.65
C GLY A 103 -9.16 -0.87 1.70
N TYR A 104 -8.14 -1.59 2.17
CA TYR A 104 -7.17 -1.06 3.12
C TYR A 104 -6.32 0.07 2.55
N ILE A 105 -5.82 -0.08 1.32
CA ILE A 105 -5.08 0.97 0.62
C ILE A 105 -5.96 2.21 0.46
N LEU A 106 -7.21 2.04 0.00
CA LEU A 106 -8.16 3.13 -0.16
C LEU A 106 -8.48 3.80 1.19
N SER A 107 -8.66 3.03 2.27
CA SER A 107 -8.97 3.56 3.61
C SER A 107 -7.87 4.42 4.24
N ALA A 108 -6.67 4.40 3.64
CA ALA A 108 -5.53 5.19 4.05
C ALA A 108 -5.26 6.34 3.08
N LEU A 109 -6.16 6.62 2.16
CA LEU A 109 -6.18 7.85 1.38
C LEU A 109 -6.97 8.93 2.12
N GLU A 110 -6.63 10.18 1.88
CA GLU A 110 -7.51 11.30 2.17
C GLU A 110 -8.73 11.28 1.26
N ASP A 111 -9.82 11.89 1.69
CA ASP A 111 -11.14 11.73 1.08
C ASP A 111 -11.17 12.22 -0.38
N ASP A 112 -10.41 13.29 -0.68
CA ASP A 112 -10.23 13.82 -2.04
C ASP A 112 -9.55 12.81 -2.96
N LEU A 113 -8.54 12.10 -2.45
CA LEU A 113 -7.84 11.05 -3.19
C LEU A 113 -8.70 9.78 -3.28
N TYR A 114 -9.39 9.41 -2.20
CA TYR A 114 -10.31 8.28 -2.18
C TYR A 114 -11.36 8.40 -3.29
N ASN A 115 -11.93 9.59 -3.50
CA ASN A 115 -12.92 9.81 -4.55
C ASN A 115 -12.37 9.66 -5.98
N VAL A 116 -11.10 9.98 -6.19
CA VAL A 116 -10.42 9.81 -7.49
C VAL A 116 -10.09 8.34 -7.76
N TYR A 117 -9.76 7.61 -6.71
CA TYR A 117 -9.20 6.27 -6.79
C TYR A 117 -10.21 5.16 -6.51
N LYS A 118 -11.37 5.44 -5.91
CA LYS A 118 -12.49 4.51 -5.92
C LYS A 118 -12.99 4.42 -7.36
N VAL A 119 -12.63 3.33 -8.04
CA VAL A 119 -13.15 2.95 -9.36
C VAL A 119 -14.23 1.91 -9.13
#